data_AF-A0A388P0L8-F1
#
_entry.id   AF-A0A388P0L8-F1
#
_cell.length_a   1.000
_cell.length_b   1.000
_cell.length_c   1.000
_cell.angle_alpha   90.00
_cell.angle_beta   90.00
_cell.angle_gamma   90.00
#
_symmetry.space_group_name_H-M   'P 1'
#
loop_
_entity.id
_entity.type
_entity.pdbx_description
1 polymer ?
#
loop_
_entity_poly.entity_id
_entity_poly.type
_entity_poly.pdbx_seq_one_letter_code
_entity_poly.pdbx_strand_id
1 'polypeptide(L)'
;MRKIKEAAESAIALINADSLIVDPDALAERARVKGAVNEIKTTASKMLKIGSNQVLWFEPTFSTLYLAPLEVSHLLRENLFTKTPVIATSATLSVGNSFAAIAKSFGIDPLEASQDESSESGGDIDPENLVSLDVGSPFDFASQGALYLPRDLPEPTRDGPSPQAWLS
;
A
#
# COMPACT_ATOMS: atom_id res chain seq x y z
N MET A 1 -4.00 17.26 14.49
CA MET A 1 -3.57 17.49 13.10
C MET A 1 -3.65 18.95 12.65
N ARG A 2 -4.82 19.61 12.64
CA ARG A 2 -4.93 21.01 12.19
C ARG A 2 -4.00 21.99 12.92
N LYS A 3 -4.00 21.97 14.26
CA LYS A 3 -3.08 22.77 15.08
C LYS A 3 -1.60 22.49 14.80
N ILE A 4 -1.25 21.22 14.52
CA ILE A 4 0.12 20.80 14.20
C ILE A 4 0.55 21.41 12.85
N LYS A 5 -0.34 21.35 11.84
CA LYS A 5 -0.10 21.99 10.54
C LYS A 5 0.08 23.51 10.68
N GLU A 6 -0.82 24.19 11.36
CA GLU A 6 -0.77 25.65 11.57
C GLU A 6 0.50 26.08 12.34
N ALA A 7 0.91 25.31 13.35
CA ALA A 7 2.15 25.54 14.09
C ALA A 7 3.40 25.33 13.22
N ALA A 8 3.43 24.29 12.39
CA ALA A 8 4.53 24.04 11.45
C ALA A 8 4.63 25.15 10.38
N GLU A 9 3.49 25.63 9.86
CA GLU A 9 3.44 26.77 8.95
C GLU A 9 4.00 28.04 9.59
N SER A 10 3.62 28.32 10.84
CA SER A 10 4.10 29.47 11.60
C SER A 10 5.61 29.38 11.86
N ALA A 11 6.13 28.20 12.24
CA ALA A 11 7.55 27.98 12.46
C ALA A 11 8.38 28.18 11.18
N ILE A 12 7.91 27.68 10.03
CA ILE A 12 8.57 27.91 8.72
C ILE A 12 8.59 29.40 8.37
N ALA A 13 7.49 30.13 8.63
CA ALA A 13 7.42 31.56 8.38
C ALA A 13 8.45 32.34 9.22
N LEU A 14 8.57 32.00 10.52
CA LEU A 14 9.58 32.60 11.41
C LEU A 14 11.01 32.30 10.94
N ILE A 15 11.29 31.07 10.52
CA ILE A 15 12.63 30.69 9.99
C ILE A 15 12.98 31.51 8.74
N ASN A 16 12.01 31.80 7.87
CA ASN A 16 12.23 32.59 6.65
C ASN A 16 12.37 34.10 6.90
N ALA A 17 11.71 34.62 7.94
CA ALA A 17 11.70 36.06 8.24
C ALA A 17 13.02 36.54 8.89
N ASP A 18 13.83 35.61 9.41
CA ASP A 18 15.07 35.92 10.09
C ASP A 18 16.26 35.91 9.11
N SER A 19 16.54 37.08 8.57
CA SER A 19 17.58 37.36 7.57
C SER A 19 18.94 37.75 8.17
N LEU A 20 19.09 37.70 9.49
CA LEU A 20 20.28 38.21 10.20
C LEU A 20 21.42 37.19 10.32
N ILE A 21 21.23 35.96 9.83
CA ILE A 21 22.22 34.89 9.95
C ILE A 21 23.04 34.80 8.68
N VAL A 22 24.34 35.06 8.84
CA VAL A 22 25.33 35.07 7.76
C VAL A 22 26.30 33.89 7.87
N ASP A 23 26.29 33.20 9.01
CA ASP A 23 27.15 32.04 9.28
C ASP A 23 26.71 30.80 8.48
N PRO A 24 27.60 30.19 7.66
CA PRO A 24 27.26 29.04 6.83
C PRO A 24 26.77 27.81 7.62
N ASP A 25 27.32 27.54 8.80
CA ASP A 25 26.94 26.39 9.61
C ASP A 25 25.54 26.57 10.21
N ALA A 26 25.24 27.76 10.74
CA ALA A 26 23.90 28.13 11.19
C ALA A 26 22.85 28.09 10.05
N LEU A 27 23.23 28.47 8.82
CA LEU A 27 22.37 28.35 7.64
C LEU A 27 22.09 26.87 7.30
N ALA A 28 23.09 26.00 7.40
CA ALA A 28 22.92 24.57 7.15
C ALA A 28 22.02 23.90 8.20
N GLU A 29 22.19 24.22 9.48
CA GLU A 29 21.33 23.72 10.55
C GLU A 29 19.87 24.17 10.34
N ARG A 30 19.65 25.43 9.98
CA ARG A 30 18.32 25.94 9.64
C ARG A 30 17.69 25.23 8.46
N ALA A 31 18.45 24.94 7.42
CA ALA A 31 17.94 24.20 6.28
C ALA A 31 17.45 22.80 6.70
N ARG A 32 18.17 22.11 7.59
CA ARG A 32 17.76 20.81 8.14
C ARG A 32 16.48 20.91 8.97
N VAL A 33 16.41 21.87 9.90
CA VAL A 33 15.21 22.10 10.73
C VAL A 33 14.00 22.45 9.86
N LYS A 34 14.17 23.35 8.89
CA LYS A 34 13.12 23.71 7.94
C LYS A 34 12.65 22.51 7.14
N GLY A 35 13.56 21.64 6.69
CA GLY A 35 13.23 20.38 6.02
C GLY A 35 12.34 19.49 6.89
N ALA A 36 12.76 19.25 8.14
CA ALA A 36 12.01 18.41 9.09
C ALA A 36 10.61 18.99 9.42
N VAL A 37 10.50 20.31 9.65
CA VAL A 37 9.21 20.97 9.93
C VAL A 37 8.31 20.93 8.68
N ASN A 38 8.87 21.04 7.48
CA ASN A 38 8.11 20.94 6.25
C ASN A 38 7.57 19.52 5.99
N GLU A 39 8.32 18.50 6.40
CA GLU A 39 7.85 17.12 6.39
C GLU A 39 6.66 16.93 7.34
N ILE A 40 6.76 17.44 8.58
CA ILE A 40 5.64 17.43 9.56
C ILE A 40 4.41 18.12 8.98
N LYS A 41 4.57 19.32 8.38
CA LYS A 41 3.48 20.06 7.73
C LYS A 41 2.83 19.23 6.62
N THR A 42 3.65 18.60 5.77
CA THR A 42 3.18 17.80 4.62
C THR A 42 2.39 16.60 5.10
N THR A 43 2.93 15.83 6.04
CA THR A 43 2.26 14.68 6.65
C THR A 43 0.96 15.09 7.33
N ALA A 44 0.99 16.15 8.16
CA ALA A 44 -0.20 16.66 8.82
C ALA A 44 -1.27 17.15 7.84
N SER A 45 -0.87 17.70 6.69
CA SER A 45 -1.78 18.12 5.63
C SER A 45 -2.42 16.95 4.89
N LYS A 46 -1.65 15.90 4.58
CA LYS A 46 -2.17 14.65 3.99
C LYS A 46 -3.22 14.03 4.90
N MET A 47 -2.92 13.98 6.19
CA MET A 47 -3.80 13.46 7.24
C MET A 47 -5.08 14.27 7.46
N LEU A 48 -5.15 15.53 7.01
CA LEU A 48 -6.37 16.34 7.05
C LEU A 48 -7.27 16.11 5.82
N LYS A 49 -6.76 15.45 4.78
CA LYS A 49 -7.43 15.18 3.52
C LYS A 49 -7.53 13.67 3.28
N ILE A 50 -7.94 12.92 4.31
CA ILE A 50 -8.08 11.47 4.20
C ILE A 50 -9.22 11.18 3.23
N GLY A 51 -8.88 10.54 2.11
CA GLY A 51 -9.85 10.07 1.13
C GLY A 51 -10.50 8.76 1.58
N SER A 52 -11.54 8.33 0.87
CA SER A 52 -12.23 7.05 1.14
C SER A 52 -11.34 5.81 1.00
N ASN A 53 -10.23 5.91 0.27
CA ASN A 53 -9.31 4.81 -0.02
C ASN A 53 -8.12 4.72 0.94
N GLN A 54 -8.23 5.30 2.14
CA GLN A 54 -7.15 5.34 3.13
C GLN A 54 -7.66 4.96 4.52
N VAL A 55 -6.86 4.21 5.26
CA VAL A 55 -7.10 3.86 6.66
C VAL A 55 -6.12 4.61 7.53
N LEU A 56 -6.65 5.35 8.50
CA LEU A 56 -5.88 6.00 9.54
C LEU A 56 -6.11 5.28 10.87
N TRP A 57 -5.03 4.88 11.55
CA TRP A 57 -5.12 4.36 12.91
C TRP A 57 -3.94 4.80 13.77
N PHE A 58 -4.18 4.87 15.07
CA PHE A 58 -3.18 5.20 16.07
C PHE A 58 -2.76 3.95 16.82
N GLU A 59 -1.46 3.70 16.89
CA GLU A 59 -0.86 2.62 17.67
C GLU A 59 -0.29 3.20 18.99
N PRO A 60 -0.94 2.94 20.14
CA PRO A 60 -0.56 3.54 21.41
C PRO A 60 0.82 3.08 21.90
N THR A 61 1.24 1.85 21.58
CA THR A 61 2.49 1.27 22.07
C THR A 61 3.72 2.09 21.67
N PHE A 62 3.71 2.60 20.43
CA PHE A 62 4.79 3.42 19.89
C PHE A 62 4.40 4.88 19.72
N SER A 63 3.23 5.30 20.22
CA SER A 63 2.65 6.63 19.98
C SER A 63 2.71 7.04 18.51
N THR A 64 2.46 6.08 17.62
CA THR A 64 2.66 6.23 16.17
C THR A 64 1.33 6.26 15.45
N LEU A 65 1.24 7.08 14.43
CA LEU A 65 0.04 7.28 13.65
C LEU A 65 0.29 6.80 12.22
N TYR A 66 -0.49 5.83 11.78
CA TYR A 66 -0.32 5.17 10.50
C TYR A 66 -1.41 5.62 9.53
N LEU A 67 -1.01 5.82 8.28
CA LEU A 67 -1.90 6.09 7.16
C LEU A 67 -1.54 5.13 6.04
N ALA A 68 -2.40 4.16 5.75
CA ALA A 68 -2.20 3.19 4.69
C ALA A 68 -3.30 3.30 3.62
N PRO A 69 -2.96 3.20 2.33
CA PRO A 69 -3.97 3.06 1.29
C PRO A 69 -4.65 1.69 1.40
N LEU A 70 -5.94 1.63 1.06
CA LEU A 70 -6.67 0.36 0.92
C LEU A 70 -6.32 -0.37 -0.38
N GLU A 71 -5.86 0.36 -1.40
CA GLU A 71 -5.53 -0.16 -2.72
C GLU A 71 -4.23 0.47 -3.24
N VAL A 72 -3.39 -0.34 -3.89
CA VAL A 72 -2.10 0.09 -4.47
C VAL A 72 -2.01 -0.10 -5.98
N SER A 73 -3.08 -0.61 -6.60
CA SER A 73 -3.17 -0.97 -8.02
C SER A 73 -2.71 0.17 -8.95
N HIS A 74 -3.23 1.38 -8.73
CA HIS A 74 -2.89 2.56 -9.52
C HIS A 74 -1.40 2.93 -9.44
N LEU A 75 -0.82 2.87 -8.24
CA LEU A 75 0.60 3.17 -8.04
C LEU A 75 1.49 2.16 -8.77
N LEU A 76 1.13 0.88 -8.71
CA LEU A 76 1.84 -0.19 -9.41
C LEU A 76 1.71 -0.04 -10.93
N ARG A 77 0.51 0.26 -11.43
CA ARG A 77 0.28 0.52 -12.86
C ARG A 77 1.20 1.63 -13.36
N GLU A 78 1.14 2.80 -12.73
CA GLU A 78 1.88 4.00 -13.16
C GLU A 78 3.41 3.88 -13.01
N ASN A 79 3.88 3.23 -11.95
CA ASN A 79 5.31 3.26 -11.60
C ASN A 79 6.07 1.98 -11.94
N LEU A 80 5.37 0.89 -12.24
CA LEU A 80 5.99 -0.40 -12.52
C LEU A 80 5.53 -0.94 -13.87
N PHE A 81 4.22 -1.21 -14.03
CA PHE A 81 3.73 -1.96 -15.19
C PHE A 81 3.75 -1.20 -16.51
N THR A 82 3.60 0.14 -16.49
CA THR A 82 3.75 0.96 -17.70
C THR A 82 5.21 1.28 -18.05
N LYS A 83 6.15 1.01 -17.14
CA LYS A 83 7.56 1.40 -17.27
C LYS A 83 8.51 0.23 -17.51
N THR A 84 8.22 -0.95 -16.96
CA THR A 84 9.11 -2.12 -17.02
C THR A 84 8.30 -3.38 -17.31
N PRO A 85 8.77 -4.30 -18.17
CA PRO A 85 8.14 -5.61 -18.32
C PRO A 85 8.27 -6.43 -17.03
N VAL A 86 7.17 -7.04 -16.56
CA VAL A 86 7.14 -7.78 -15.29
C VAL A 86 6.70 -9.23 -15.51
N ILE A 87 7.42 -10.16 -14.88
CA ILE A 87 6.99 -11.55 -14.72
C ILE A 87 6.65 -11.75 -13.24
N ALA A 88 5.36 -11.90 -12.93
CA ALA A 88 4.90 -12.27 -11.59
C ALA A 88 4.73 -13.79 -11.52
N THR A 89 5.43 -14.45 -10.60
CA THR A 89 5.36 -15.90 -10.41
C THR A 89 5.12 -16.25 -8.95
N SER A 90 4.13 -17.10 -8.69
CA SER A 90 3.86 -17.70 -7.39
C SER A 90 2.89 -18.87 -7.56
N ALA A 91 2.96 -19.84 -6.65
CA ALA A 91 2.08 -21.00 -6.62
C ALA A 91 0.62 -20.66 -6.29
N THR A 92 0.34 -19.44 -5.82
CA THR A 92 -1.00 -19.03 -5.33
C THR A 92 -1.52 -17.78 -6.02
N LEU A 93 -1.05 -17.47 -7.24
CA LEU A 93 -1.53 -16.28 -7.98
C LEU A 93 -2.98 -16.45 -8.44
N SER A 94 -3.36 -17.66 -8.83
CA SER A 94 -4.72 -17.97 -9.28
C SER A 94 -5.61 -18.30 -8.08
N VAL A 95 -6.80 -17.69 -8.04
CA VAL A 95 -7.85 -18.03 -7.09
C VAL A 95 -9.02 -18.61 -7.87
N GLY A 96 -9.47 -19.83 -7.51
CA GLY A 96 -10.58 -20.47 -8.20
C GLY A 96 -10.35 -20.68 -9.70
N ASN A 97 -9.11 -21.02 -10.10
CA ASN A 97 -8.70 -21.19 -11.49
C ASN A 97 -8.75 -19.89 -12.34
N SER A 98 -8.67 -18.72 -11.71
CA SER A 98 -8.68 -17.42 -12.38
C SER A 98 -7.60 -16.47 -11.85
N PHE A 99 -7.00 -15.70 -12.77
CA PHE A 99 -6.05 -14.63 -12.47
C PHE A 99 -6.71 -13.24 -12.39
N ALA A 100 -8.03 -13.13 -12.54
CA ALA A 100 -8.72 -11.84 -12.56
C ALA A 100 -8.53 -11.02 -11.26
N ALA A 101 -8.53 -11.70 -10.11
CA ALA A 101 -8.35 -11.04 -8.81
C ALA A 101 -6.97 -10.39 -8.66
N ILE A 102 -5.91 -11.09 -9.12
CA ILE A 102 -4.55 -10.57 -9.05
C ILE A 102 -4.30 -9.50 -10.12
N ALA A 103 -4.85 -9.66 -11.33
CA ALA A 103 -4.79 -8.64 -12.38
C ALA A 103 -5.39 -7.31 -11.90
N LYS A 104 -6.56 -7.35 -11.26
CA LYS A 104 -7.18 -6.17 -10.66
C LYS A 104 -6.31 -5.53 -9.57
N SER A 105 -5.65 -6.35 -8.75
CA SER A 105 -4.73 -5.87 -7.70
C SER A 105 -3.48 -5.20 -8.27
N PHE A 106 -3.06 -5.58 -9.48
CA PHE A 106 -2.03 -4.92 -10.28
C PHE A 106 -2.54 -3.68 -11.03
N GLY A 107 -3.85 -3.43 -10.99
CA GLY A 107 -4.48 -2.34 -11.72
C GLY A 107 -4.53 -2.59 -13.22
N ILE A 108 -4.60 -3.85 -13.64
CA ILE A 108 -4.77 -4.29 -15.03
C ILE A 108 -6.22 -4.75 -15.16
N ASP A 109 -6.97 -4.22 -16.13
CA ASP A 109 -8.35 -4.62 -16.38
C ASP A 109 -8.47 -5.31 -17.74
N PRO A 110 -8.55 -6.66 -17.76
CA PRO A 110 -8.66 -7.42 -19.00
C PRO A 110 -9.87 -7.05 -19.87
N LEU A 111 -10.90 -6.39 -19.30
CA LEU A 111 -12.10 -5.96 -20.03
C LEU A 111 -11.94 -4.57 -20.66
N GLU A 112 -11.12 -3.69 -20.08
CA GLU A 112 -10.84 -2.35 -20.62
C GLU A 112 -9.82 -2.37 -21.78
N ALA A 113 -9.06 -3.47 -21.91
CA ALA A 113 -8.17 -3.74 -23.05
C ALA A 113 -8.85 -3.65 -24.44
N SER A 114 -10.19 -3.61 -24.49
CA SER A 114 -10.98 -3.61 -25.73
C SER A 114 -11.78 -2.33 -26.00
N GLN A 115 -11.77 -1.33 -25.10
CA GLN A 115 -12.67 -0.17 -25.21
C GLN A 115 -12.01 1.21 -25.23
N ASP A 116 -10.74 1.35 -24.85
CA ASP A 116 -10.05 2.64 -24.88
C ASP A 116 -8.67 2.56 -25.56
N GLU A 117 -8.64 2.80 -26.88
CA GLU A 117 -7.42 3.20 -27.61
C GLU A 117 -6.91 4.61 -27.20
N SER A 118 -7.47 5.19 -26.13
CA SER A 118 -7.15 6.53 -25.62
C SER A 118 -6.68 6.52 -24.17
N SER A 119 -6.17 5.40 -23.65
CA SER A 119 -5.34 5.46 -22.45
C SER A 119 -3.96 6.00 -22.84
N GLU A 120 -3.82 7.33 -22.85
CA GLU A 120 -2.53 8.04 -22.82
C GLU A 120 -1.81 7.76 -21.49
N SER A 121 -1.53 6.50 -21.20
CA SER A 121 -0.55 6.14 -20.19
C SER A 121 0.79 6.44 -20.86
N GLY A 122 1.44 7.55 -20.48
CA GLY A 122 2.71 8.00 -21.06
C GLY A 122 3.91 7.09 -20.77
N GLY A 123 3.69 5.80 -20.59
CA GLY A 123 4.71 4.77 -20.44
C GLY A 123 4.91 3.99 -21.74
N ASP A 124 6.10 3.42 -21.90
CA ASP A 124 6.51 2.70 -23.12
C ASP A 124 5.85 1.32 -23.26
N ILE A 125 5.13 0.85 -22.23
CA ILE A 125 4.59 -0.51 -22.14
C ILE A 125 3.10 -0.44 -21.85
N ASP A 126 2.33 -1.17 -22.64
CA ASP A 126 0.91 -1.40 -22.40
C ASP A 126 0.71 -2.52 -21.36
N PRO A 127 0.21 -2.19 -20.15
CA PRO A 127 -0.02 -3.18 -19.11
C PRO A 127 -1.21 -4.10 -19.40
N GLU A 128 -2.08 -3.77 -20.36
CA GLU A 128 -3.25 -4.59 -20.71
C GLU A 128 -2.91 -5.84 -21.53
N ASN A 129 -1.69 -5.91 -22.07
CA ASN A 129 -1.17 -7.12 -22.73
C ASN A 129 -0.75 -8.21 -21.72
N LEU A 130 -1.67 -8.57 -20.83
CA LEU A 130 -1.46 -9.54 -19.77
C LEU A 130 -1.58 -10.97 -20.30
N VAL A 131 -0.49 -11.73 -20.14
CA VAL A 131 -0.49 -13.19 -20.38
C VAL A 131 -0.49 -13.90 -19.03
N SER A 132 -1.43 -14.83 -18.84
CA SER A 132 -1.52 -15.66 -17.64
C SER A 132 -1.33 -17.14 -17.97
N LEU A 133 -0.64 -17.86 -17.08
CA LEU A 133 -0.33 -19.28 -17.24
C LEU A 133 -0.41 -19.96 -15.88
N ASP A 134 -1.28 -20.97 -15.76
CA ASP A 134 -1.27 -21.93 -14.67
C ASP A 134 -0.59 -23.22 -15.16
N VAL A 135 0.50 -23.61 -14.47
CA VAL A 135 1.28 -24.80 -14.79
C VAL A 135 0.83 -26.03 -13.98
N GLY A 136 -0.10 -25.86 -13.04
CA GLY A 136 -0.59 -26.91 -12.16
C GLY A 136 0.44 -27.37 -11.13
N SER A 137 0.05 -28.39 -10.36
CA SER A 137 0.91 -29.08 -9.40
C SER A 137 1.46 -30.37 -9.99
N PRO A 138 2.75 -30.69 -9.78
CA PRO A 138 3.32 -31.98 -10.15
C PRO A 138 2.97 -33.13 -9.17
N PHE A 139 2.31 -32.83 -8.04
CA PHE A 139 2.04 -33.80 -6.97
C PHE A 139 0.69 -34.52 -7.13
N ASP A 140 0.64 -35.78 -6.70
CA ASP A 140 -0.59 -36.55 -6.59
C ASP A 140 -1.21 -36.40 -5.20
N PHE A 141 -2.03 -35.36 -5.03
CA PHE A 141 -2.66 -35.07 -3.75
C PHE A 141 -3.61 -36.17 -3.25
N ALA A 142 -4.14 -37.03 -4.14
CA ALA A 142 -5.04 -38.10 -3.74
C ALA A 142 -4.31 -39.20 -2.94
N SER A 143 -3.03 -39.44 -3.24
CA SER A 143 -2.21 -40.44 -2.54
C SER A 143 -1.17 -39.84 -1.59
N GLN A 144 -0.83 -38.55 -1.76
CA GLN A 144 0.26 -37.89 -1.01
C GLN A 144 -0.24 -36.81 -0.03
N GLY A 145 -1.55 -36.61 0.08
CA GLY A 145 -2.17 -35.62 0.98
C GLY A 145 -2.91 -36.25 2.16
N ALA A 146 -2.89 -35.57 3.31
CA ALA A 146 -3.79 -35.85 4.43
C ALA A 146 -4.48 -34.54 4.85
N LEU A 147 -5.82 -34.56 4.90
CA LEU A 147 -6.62 -33.45 5.40
C LEU A 147 -7.19 -33.82 6.76
N TYR A 148 -6.76 -33.11 7.81
CA TYR A 148 -7.31 -33.27 9.15
C TYR A 148 -8.37 -32.19 9.40
N LEU A 149 -9.60 -32.63 9.65
CA LEU A 149 -10.72 -31.76 10.04
C LEU A 149 -11.27 -32.21 11.40
N PRO A 150 -10.88 -31.55 12.51
CA PRO A 150 -11.42 -31.84 13.83
C PRO A 150 -12.94 -31.54 13.86
N ARG A 151 -13.72 -32.43 14.48
CA ARG A 151 -15.20 -32.35 14.51
C ARG A 151 -15.74 -31.79 15.83
N ASP A 152 -14.88 -31.74 16.82
CA ASP A 152 -15.12 -31.41 18.21
C ASP A 152 -14.63 -30.00 18.57
N LEU A 153 -13.93 -29.33 17.65
CA LEU A 153 -13.59 -27.92 17.80
C LEU A 153 -14.84 -27.05 17.56
N PRO A 154 -15.12 -26.09 18.45
CA PRO A 154 -16.17 -25.11 18.22
C PRO A 154 -15.81 -24.22 17.03
N GLU A 155 -16.84 -23.79 16.29
CA GLU A 155 -16.66 -22.91 15.14
C GLU A 155 -15.96 -21.60 15.53
N PRO A 156 -15.04 -21.07 14.70
CA PRO A 156 -14.41 -19.79 14.95
C PRO A 156 -15.47 -18.69 14.95
N THR A 157 -15.46 -17.86 15.99
CA THR A 157 -16.35 -16.70 16.10
C THR A 157 -15.61 -15.43 15.71
N ARG A 158 -16.33 -14.30 15.59
CA ARG A 158 -15.72 -13.00 15.31
C ARG A 158 -14.63 -12.61 16.33
N ASP A 159 -14.78 -13.06 17.58
CA ASP A 159 -13.85 -12.75 18.66
C ASP A 159 -12.66 -13.74 18.70
N GLY A 160 -12.56 -14.64 17.70
CA GLY A 160 -11.48 -15.60 17.54
C GLY A 160 -11.88 -17.03 17.94
N PRO A 161 -10.90 -17.97 17.91
CA PRO A 161 -11.10 -19.34 18.38
C PRO A 161 -11.38 -19.37 19.88
N SER A 162 -12.33 -20.19 20.32
CA SER A 162 -12.70 -20.27 21.74
C SER A 162 -11.52 -20.80 22.58
N PRO A 163 -11.48 -20.52 23.90
CA PRO A 163 -10.47 -21.07 24.81
C PRO A 163 -10.34 -22.61 24.74
N GLN A 164 -11.43 -23.31 24.42
CA GLN A 164 -11.47 -24.76 24.29
C GLN A 164 -10.67 -25.26 23.08
N ALA A 165 -10.51 -24.43 22.04
CA ALA A 165 -9.70 -24.76 20.87
C ALA A 165 -8.18 -24.75 21.13
N TRP A 166 -7.74 -24.19 22.25
CA TRP A 166 -6.33 -24.15 22.65
C TRP A 166 -5.93 -25.26 23.63
N LEU A 167 -6.89 -26.09 24.04
CA LEU A 167 -6.74 -27.11 25.08
C LEU A 167 -6.68 -28.55 24.53
N SER A 168 -6.68 -28.72 23.20
CA SER A 168 -6.55 -30.02 22.50
C SER A 168 -5.09 -30.44 22.27
#